data_AF-A0AAD5VT32-F1
#
_entry.id   AF-A0AAD5VT32-F1
#
_cell.length_a   1.000
_cell.length_b   1.000
_cell.length_c   1.000
_cell.angle_alpha   90.00
_cell.angle_beta   90.00
_cell.angle_gamma   90.00
#
_symmetry.space_group_name_H-M   'P 1'
#
loop_
_entity.id
_entity.type
_entity.pdbx_description
1 polymer ?
#
loop_
_entity_poly.entity_id
_entity_poly.type
_entity_poly.pdbx_seq_one_letter_code
_entity_poly.pdbx_strand_id
1 'polypeptide(L)'
;MFSKLNIVVFGFLAVTAAAAAPPVFTQEKVFQKLINESPFFVQETTTIVWTGNRGTPVQWIYAGQYENRLVGEMEPEDFKNQRDLLKKAWGERIWRLKNHPRFSEMRARISLRKQGKALTDENVQTERQRSDITSIVAPDDIVLALENGEEKLMMFALLCIGYDHSLARELEYESKKWKSKNTFISGDGATPMDRTRKRKRMSGGA
;
A
#
# COMPACT_ATOMS: atom_id res chain seq x y z
N MET A 1 64.02 33.43 5.46
CA MET A 1 63.30 34.07 6.57
C MET A 1 61.85 34.21 6.16
N PHE A 2 60.95 33.72 7.03
CA PHE A 2 59.49 33.83 7.12
C PHE A 2 58.77 34.70 6.06
N SER A 3 57.70 34.24 5.40
CA SER A 3 56.45 33.88 6.07
C SER A 3 55.51 33.11 5.11
N LYS A 4 54.91 32.01 5.59
CA LYS A 4 53.84 31.29 4.91
C LYS A 4 52.51 31.89 5.34
N LEU A 5 51.78 32.52 4.41
CA LEU A 5 50.41 32.97 4.62
C LEU A 5 49.47 31.85 4.16
N ASN A 6 48.90 31.10 5.11
CA ASN A 6 47.83 30.14 4.83
C ASN A 6 46.51 30.90 4.72
N ILE A 7 45.97 31.03 3.51
CA ILE A 7 44.59 31.45 3.28
C ILE A 7 43.74 30.18 3.32
N VAL A 8 42.93 30.04 4.37
CA VAL A 8 41.85 29.05 4.45
C VAL A 8 40.64 29.64 3.76
N VAL A 9 40.35 29.18 2.54
CA VAL A 9 39.09 29.48 1.86
C VAL A 9 38.05 28.47 2.35
N PHE A 10 37.13 28.90 3.20
CA PHE A 10 35.90 28.15 3.47
C PHE A 10 34.97 28.29 2.26
N GLY A 11 34.96 27.28 1.40
CA GLY A 11 33.94 27.14 0.37
C GLY A 11 32.61 26.75 1.00
N PHE A 12 31.71 27.73 1.17
CA PHE A 12 30.30 27.45 1.37
C PHE A 12 29.72 26.98 0.03
N LEU A 13 29.58 25.66 -0.13
CA LEU A 13 28.77 25.10 -1.22
C LEU A 13 27.31 25.21 -0.79
N ALA A 14 26.69 26.36 -1.09
CA ALA A 14 25.23 26.44 -1.08
C ALA A 14 24.73 25.58 -2.26
N VAL A 15 24.33 24.35 -1.97
CA VAL A 15 23.53 23.55 -2.92
C VAL A 15 22.16 24.22 -2.97
N THR A 16 22.01 25.17 -3.89
CA THR A 16 20.69 25.56 -4.38
C THR A 16 20.15 24.38 -5.16
N ALA A 17 19.40 23.51 -4.47
CA ALA A 17 18.55 22.55 -5.14
C ALA A 17 17.54 23.36 -5.96
N ALA A 18 17.82 23.54 -7.25
CA ALA A 18 16.83 23.99 -8.21
C ALA A 18 15.67 23.02 -8.09
N ALA A 19 14.55 23.49 -7.54
CA ALA A 19 13.33 22.73 -7.39
C ALA A 19 12.85 22.34 -8.79
N ALA A 20 13.30 21.17 -9.26
CA ALA A 20 12.69 20.52 -10.40
C ALA A 20 11.20 20.42 -10.11
N ALA A 21 10.36 20.86 -11.06
CA ALA A 21 8.91 20.82 -10.92
C ALA A 21 8.51 19.41 -10.41
N PRO A 22 7.72 19.33 -9.33
CA PRO A 22 7.43 18.05 -8.70
C PRO A 22 6.79 17.13 -9.74
N PRO A 23 7.23 15.87 -9.85
CA PRO A 23 6.67 14.94 -10.81
C PRO A 23 5.16 14.84 -10.59
N VAL A 24 4.38 15.13 -11.64
CA VAL A 24 2.93 14.97 -11.62
C VAL A 24 2.64 13.47 -11.64
N PHE A 25 2.37 12.91 -10.47
CA PHE A 25 1.95 11.52 -10.37
C PHE A 25 0.45 11.41 -10.71
N THR A 26 0.11 10.63 -11.73
CA THR A 26 -1.29 10.28 -12.00
C THR A 26 -1.84 9.40 -10.87
N GLN A 27 -3.15 9.46 -10.63
CA GLN A 27 -3.83 8.68 -9.57
C GLN A 27 -3.45 7.20 -9.58
N GLU A 28 -3.37 6.57 -10.76
CA GLU A 28 -2.94 5.19 -10.91
C GLU A 28 -1.46 4.96 -10.59
N LYS A 29 -0.58 5.89 -10.94
CA LYS A 29 0.85 5.79 -10.60
C LYS A 29 1.09 5.96 -9.10
N VAL A 30 0.39 6.90 -8.44
CA VAL A 30 0.44 7.04 -6.97
C VAL A 30 -0.05 5.76 -6.32
N PHE A 31 -1.19 5.23 -6.77
CA PHE A 31 -1.81 4.04 -6.16
C PHE A 31 -0.96 2.77 -6.36
N GLN A 32 -0.45 2.55 -7.57
CA GLN A 32 0.44 1.41 -7.85
C GLN A 32 1.78 1.54 -7.12
N LYS A 33 2.34 2.75 -7.02
CA LYS A 33 3.57 3.00 -6.26
C LYS A 33 3.35 2.82 -4.76
N LEU A 34 2.25 3.31 -4.19
CA LEU A 34 1.91 3.09 -2.78
C LEU A 34 1.61 1.62 -2.44
N ILE A 35 1.18 0.80 -3.40
CA ILE A 35 0.89 -0.62 -3.18
C ILE A 35 2.13 -1.49 -3.38
N ASN A 36 2.93 -1.22 -4.42
CA ASN A 36 4.08 -2.04 -4.79
C ASN A 36 5.38 -1.60 -4.11
N GLU A 37 5.51 -0.29 -3.85
CA GLU A 37 6.66 0.37 -3.20
C GLU A 37 6.18 1.11 -1.95
N SER A 38 5.31 0.47 -1.18
CA SER A 38 4.63 1.13 -0.06
C SER A 38 5.63 1.83 0.87
N PRO A 39 5.62 3.18 0.96
CA PRO A 39 6.58 3.91 1.77
C PRO A 39 6.41 3.62 3.26
N PHE A 40 5.26 3.03 3.64
CA PHE A 40 4.96 2.56 4.98
C PHE A 40 5.95 1.50 5.52
N PHE A 41 6.80 0.92 4.66
CA PHE A 41 7.78 -0.10 5.07
C PHE A 41 9.24 0.39 5.07
N VAL A 42 9.49 1.67 4.77
CA VAL A 42 10.83 2.26 4.88
C VAL A 42 10.92 2.96 6.24
N GLN A 43 12.04 2.79 6.95
CA GLN A 43 12.31 3.53 8.19
C GLN A 43 12.30 5.03 7.87
N GLU A 44 11.43 5.79 8.54
CA GLU A 44 11.40 7.26 8.52
C GLU A 44 10.93 7.89 7.19
N THR A 45 9.75 7.50 6.71
CA THR A 45 9.10 8.22 5.60
C THR A 45 8.06 9.21 6.10
N THR A 46 8.14 10.45 5.62
CA THR A 46 7.02 11.40 5.73
C THR A 46 5.99 11.06 4.66
N THR A 47 4.81 10.60 5.07
CA THR A 47 3.70 10.28 4.19
C THR A 47 2.59 11.32 4.35
N ILE A 48 2.13 11.86 3.23
CA ILE A 48 0.88 12.62 3.19
C ILE A 48 -0.25 11.62 3.09
N VAL A 49 -1.09 11.55 4.13
CA VAL A 49 -2.21 10.61 4.17
C VAL A 49 -3.44 11.27 3.59
N TRP A 50 -4.07 10.53 2.68
CA TRP A 50 -5.31 10.91 2.04
C TRP A 50 -6.36 9.87 2.37
N THR A 51 -7.53 10.31 2.82
CA THR A 51 -8.67 9.41 2.99
C THR A 51 -9.73 9.72 1.96
N GLY A 52 -10.29 8.67 1.35
CA GLY A 52 -11.41 8.73 0.42
C GLY A 52 -12.60 8.01 1.03
N ASN A 53 -13.73 8.71 1.19
CA ASN A 53 -14.95 8.06 1.65
C ASN A 53 -15.59 7.24 0.51
N ARG A 54 -16.06 6.01 0.81
CA ARG A 54 -16.81 5.19 -0.16
C ARG A 54 -18.24 5.69 -0.24
N GLY A 55 -18.42 6.73 -1.03
CA GLY A 55 -19.71 7.31 -1.44
C GLY A 55 -19.46 8.31 -2.57
N THR A 56 -20.39 8.44 -3.51
CA THR A 56 -20.31 9.49 -4.53
C THR A 56 -20.68 10.84 -3.92
N PRO A 57 -19.89 11.90 -4.14
CA PRO A 57 -18.56 11.92 -4.76
C PRO A 57 -17.42 11.65 -3.75
N VAL A 58 -16.41 10.86 -4.17
CA VAL A 58 -15.17 10.61 -3.41
C VAL A 58 -14.55 11.95 -3.02
N GLN A 59 -14.37 12.18 -1.73
CA GLN A 59 -13.73 13.37 -1.19
C GLN A 59 -12.33 13.01 -0.72
N TRP A 60 -11.33 13.72 -1.21
CA TRP A 60 -9.96 13.62 -0.73
C TRP A 60 -9.80 14.51 0.50
N ILE A 61 -9.50 13.91 1.64
CA ILE A 61 -9.24 14.64 2.88
C ILE A 61 -7.75 14.53 3.18
N TYR A 62 -7.08 15.67 3.24
CA TYR A 62 -5.71 15.77 3.78
C TYR A 62 -5.75 15.52 5.28
N ALA A 63 -5.12 14.42 5.70
CA ALA A 63 -5.15 13.97 7.09
C ALA A 63 -3.91 14.41 7.90
N GLY A 64 -2.98 15.13 7.30
CA GLY A 64 -1.72 15.59 7.92
C GLY A 64 -0.46 15.00 7.29
N GLN A 65 0.68 15.39 7.86
CA GLN A 65 2.00 14.81 7.61
C GLN A 65 2.29 13.77 8.68
N TYR A 66 2.55 12.54 8.25
CA TYR A 66 2.84 11.43 9.16
C TYR A 66 4.25 10.91 8.96
N GLU A 67 4.95 10.62 10.04
CA GLU A 67 6.18 9.86 10.04
C GLU A 67 5.88 8.38 10.31
N ASN A 68 6.41 7.50 9.44
CA ASN A 68 6.38 6.05 9.68
C ASN A 68 7.59 5.61 10.49
N ARG A 69 7.35 5.05 11.66
CA ARG A 69 8.40 4.48 12.51
C ARG A 69 8.16 3.01 12.74
N LEU A 70 9.16 2.17 12.45
CA LEU A 70 9.15 0.78 12.89
C LEU A 70 9.22 0.76 14.41
N VAL A 71 8.18 0.25 15.07
CA VAL A 71 8.10 0.18 16.54
C VAL A 71 8.37 -1.20 17.09
N GLY A 72 8.37 -2.23 16.23
CA GLY A 72 8.71 -3.58 16.62
C GLY A 72 8.10 -4.62 15.69
N GLU A 73 7.95 -5.82 16.22
CA GLU A 73 7.26 -6.92 15.57
C GLU A 73 6.06 -7.31 16.42
N MET A 74 4.98 -7.75 15.77
CA MET A 74 3.77 -8.22 16.43
C MET A 74 4.06 -9.56 17.09
N GLU A 75 3.77 -9.66 18.38
CA GLU A 75 3.92 -10.91 19.10
C GLU A 75 2.82 -11.92 18.71
N PRO A 76 3.10 -13.23 18.80
CA PRO A 76 2.16 -14.27 18.38
C PRO A 76 0.83 -14.20 19.14
N GLU A 77 0.88 -13.88 20.44
CA GLU A 77 -0.30 -13.73 21.29
C GLU A 77 -1.18 -12.57 20.82
N ASP A 78 -0.57 -11.43 20.44
CA ASP A 78 -1.29 -10.28 19.90
C ASP A 78 -1.95 -10.62 18.57
N PHE A 79 -1.27 -11.40 17.72
CA PHE A 79 -1.85 -11.86 16.47
C PHE A 79 -3.02 -12.84 16.71
N LYS A 80 -2.87 -13.81 17.62
CA LYS A 80 -3.94 -14.77 17.99
C LYS A 80 -5.20 -14.07 18.50
N ASN A 81 -5.03 -13.00 19.27
CA ASN A 81 -6.11 -12.22 19.86
C ASN A 81 -6.89 -11.36 18.85
N GLN A 82 -6.44 -11.28 17.59
CA GLN A 82 -7.18 -10.60 16.53
C GLN A 82 -8.44 -11.38 16.14
N ARG A 83 -9.45 -10.65 15.67
CA ARG A 83 -10.65 -11.25 15.06
C ARG A 83 -10.26 -12.16 13.88
N ASP A 84 -10.90 -13.31 13.76
CA ASP A 84 -10.61 -14.28 12.69
C ASP A 84 -10.70 -13.70 11.29
N LEU A 85 -11.64 -12.78 11.06
CA LEU A 85 -11.76 -12.07 9.77
C LEU A 85 -10.49 -11.27 9.44
N LEU A 86 -9.85 -10.66 10.44
CA LEU A 86 -8.63 -9.89 10.25
C LEU A 86 -7.42 -10.82 10.00
N LYS A 87 -7.33 -11.92 10.75
CA LYS A 87 -6.29 -12.95 10.53
C LYS A 87 -6.36 -13.52 9.11
N LYS A 88 -7.56 -13.89 8.65
CA LYS A 88 -7.79 -14.35 7.26
C LYS A 88 -7.42 -13.28 6.23
N ALA A 89 -7.76 -12.02 6.49
CA ALA A 89 -7.38 -10.91 5.60
C ALA A 89 -5.86 -10.73 5.51
N TRP A 90 -5.13 -10.90 6.62
CA TRP A 90 -3.66 -10.89 6.62
C TRP A 90 -3.08 -12.04 5.81
N GLY A 91 -3.54 -13.28 6.05
CA GLY A 91 -3.10 -14.45 5.28
C GLY A 91 -3.29 -14.25 3.78
N GLU A 92 -4.48 -13.81 3.36
CA GLU A 92 -4.80 -13.49 1.96
C GLU A 92 -3.93 -12.38 1.39
N ARG A 93 -3.73 -11.29 2.15
CA ARG A 93 -2.93 -10.14 1.70
C ARG A 93 -1.48 -10.54 1.47
N ILE A 94 -0.88 -11.26 2.40
CA ILE A 94 0.50 -11.74 2.30
C ILE A 94 0.62 -12.73 1.16
N TRP A 95 -0.35 -13.64 0.98
CA TRP A 95 -0.36 -14.60 -0.12
C TRP A 95 -0.40 -13.93 -1.50
N ARG A 96 -1.26 -12.91 -1.69
CA ARG A 96 -1.42 -12.19 -2.97
C ARG A 96 -0.24 -11.31 -3.36
N LEU A 97 0.46 -10.74 -2.38
CA LEU A 97 1.60 -9.84 -2.62
C LEU A 97 2.87 -10.63 -2.97
N LYS A 98 2.89 -11.22 -4.17
CA LYS A 98 3.95 -12.13 -4.63
C LYS A 98 5.32 -11.46 -4.70
N ASN A 99 5.36 -10.22 -5.17
CA ASN A 99 6.60 -9.48 -5.43
C ASN A 99 7.13 -8.73 -4.20
N HIS A 100 6.40 -8.73 -3.08
CA HIS A 100 6.85 -8.03 -1.88
C HIS A 100 8.00 -8.79 -1.21
N PRO A 101 9.21 -8.21 -1.07
CA PRO A 101 10.40 -8.94 -0.65
C PRO A 101 10.21 -9.74 0.64
N ARG A 102 9.75 -9.10 1.71
CA ARG A 102 9.55 -9.75 3.01
C ARG A 102 8.46 -10.83 2.99
N PHE A 103 7.40 -10.65 2.20
CA PHE A 103 6.33 -11.64 2.12
C PHE A 103 6.72 -12.82 1.24
N SER A 104 7.53 -12.60 0.20
CA SER A 104 8.12 -13.68 -0.58
C SER A 104 9.08 -14.54 0.24
N GLU A 105 9.88 -13.92 1.09
CA GLU A 105 10.78 -14.60 2.01
C GLU A 105 10.03 -15.38 3.10
N MET A 106 8.98 -14.78 3.68
CA MET A 106 8.07 -15.44 4.62
C MET A 106 7.45 -16.71 4.02
N ARG A 107 6.92 -16.63 2.80
CA ARG A 107 6.37 -17.81 2.11
C ARG A 107 7.44 -18.86 1.81
N ALA A 108 8.66 -18.45 1.48
CA ALA A 108 9.81 -19.35 1.31
C ALA A 108 10.09 -20.15 2.59
N ARG A 109 10.19 -19.48 3.74
CA ARG A 109 10.38 -20.17 5.03
C ARG A 109 9.25 -21.12 5.36
N ILE A 110 7.99 -20.71 5.19
CA ILE A 110 6.83 -21.58 5.42
C ILE A 110 6.86 -22.80 4.51
N SER A 111 7.15 -22.62 3.22
CA SER A 111 7.26 -23.72 2.24
C SER A 111 8.34 -24.73 2.65
N LEU A 112 9.52 -24.25 3.08
CA LEU A 112 10.61 -25.11 3.54
C LEU A 112 10.25 -25.89 4.80
N ARG A 113 9.59 -25.26 5.78
CA ARG A 113 9.09 -25.94 7.00
C ARG A 113 8.10 -27.05 6.64
N LYS A 114 7.15 -26.78 5.75
CA LYS A 114 6.18 -27.79 5.27
C LYS A 114 6.85 -28.98 4.57
N GLN A 115 7.97 -28.74 3.90
CA GLN A 115 8.76 -29.78 3.24
C GLN A 115 9.76 -30.49 4.18
N GLY A 116 9.87 -30.07 5.45
CA GLY A 116 10.85 -30.61 6.40
C GLY A 116 12.31 -30.26 6.05
N LYS A 117 12.53 -29.18 5.29
CA LYS A 117 13.87 -28.73 4.88
C LYS A 117 14.46 -27.72 5.86
N ALA A 118 15.79 -27.68 5.95
CA ALA A 118 16.50 -26.72 6.78
C ALA A 118 16.32 -25.27 6.28
N LEU A 119 16.15 -24.33 7.23
CA LEU A 119 16.02 -22.89 6.97
C LEU A 119 17.39 -22.22 6.89
N THR A 120 18.18 -22.54 5.87
CA THR A 120 19.42 -21.81 5.55
C THR A 120 19.10 -20.66 4.61
N ASP A 121 19.91 -19.60 4.63
CA ASP A 121 19.73 -18.42 3.74
C ASP A 121 19.72 -18.82 2.26
N GLU A 122 20.57 -19.79 1.88
CA GLU A 122 20.62 -20.35 0.53
C GLU A 122 19.31 -21.05 0.15
N ASN A 123 18.76 -21.88 1.06
CA ASN A 123 17.49 -22.56 0.83
C ASN A 123 16.34 -21.56 0.72
N VAL A 124 16.31 -20.54 1.58
CA VAL A 124 15.28 -19.49 1.57
C VAL A 124 15.34 -18.72 0.25
N GLN A 125 16.54 -18.32 -0.18
CA GLN A 125 16.71 -17.56 -1.42
C GLN A 125 16.36 -18.39 -2.66
N THR A 126 16.72 -19.68 -2.67
CA THR A 126 16.35 -20.61 -3.75
C THR A 126 14.83 -20.83 -3.79
N GLU A 127 14.21 -21.09 -2.65
CA GLU A 127 12.76 -21.34 -2.55
C GLU A 127 11.96 -20.07 -2.91
N ARG A 128 12.46 -18.88 -2.57
CA ARG A 128 11.85 -17.59 -2.93
C ARG A 128 11.73 -17.37 -4.44
N GLN A 129 12.64 -17.96 -5.24
CA GLN A 129 12.64 -17.85 -6.70
C GLN A 129 11.63 -18.81 -7.37
N ARG A 130 11.03 -19.73 -6.62
CA ARG A 130 10.07 -20.70 -7.17
C ARG A 130 8.76 -20.02 -7.55
N SER A 131 8.35 -20.22 -8.80
CA SER A 131 7.08 -19.71 -9.33
C SER A 131 5.86 -20.42 -8.73
N ASP A 132 6.02 -21.67 -8.29
CA ASP A 132 4.96 -22.53 -7.76
C ASP A 132 4.78 -22.42 -6.25
N ILE A 133 5.51 -21.56 -5.54
CA ILE A 133 5.43 -21.49 -4.07
C ILE A 133 4.02 -21.27 -3.52
N THR A 134 3.17 -20.56 -4.27
CA THR A 134 1.79 -20.28 -3.87
C THR A 134 0.84 -21.48 -4.00
N SER A 135 1.26 -22.57 -4.66
CA SER A 135 0.52 -23.83 -4.64
C SER A 135 0.85 -24.69 -3.40
N ILE A 136 2.01 -24.46 -2.77
CA ILE A 136 2.48 -25.17 -1.58
C ILE A 136 2.00 -24.46 -0.31
N VAL A 137 2.05 -23.13 -0.32
CA VAL A 137 1.67 -22.27 0.81
C VAL A 137 0.32 -21.63 0.54
N ALA A 138 -0.68 -22.04 1.31
CA ALA A 138 -2.01 -21.46 1.35
C ALA A 138 -2.08 -20.28 2.35
N PRO A 139 -3.09 -19.39 2.23
CA PRO A 139 -3.32 -18.32 3.21
C PRO A 139 -3.40 -18.80 4.66
N ASP A 140 -4.02 -19.96 4.90
CA ASP A 140 -4.15 -20.54 6.24
C ASP A 140 -2.82 -20.99 6.84
N ASP A 141 -1.86 -21.44 6.02
CA ASP A 141 -0.51 -21.76 6.49
C ASP A 141 0.22 -20.51 7.01
N ILE A 142 -0.03 -19.36 6.38
CA ILE A 142 0.53 -18.06 6.79
C ILE A 142 -0.06 -17.63 8.13
N VAL A 143 -1.38 -17.77 8.29
CA VAL A 143 -2.07 -17.48 9.57
C VAL A 143 -1.51 -18.37 10.67
N LEU A 144 -1.40 -19.67 10.42
CA LEU A 144 -0.88 -20.63 11.40
C LEU A 144 0.57 -20.32 11.78
N ALA A 145 1.43 -19.98 10.82
CA ALA A 145 2.81 -19.60 11.09
C ALA A 145 2.92 -18.33 11.96
N LEU A 146 2.03 -17.34 11.74
CA LEU A 146 1.96 -16.13 12.55
C LEU A 146 1.42 -16.41 13.96
N GLU A 147 0.38 -17.23 14.09
CA GLU A 147 -0.14 -17.66 15.40
C GLU A 147 0.91 -18.47 16.17
N ASN A 148 1.67 -19.35 15.52
CA ASN A 148 2.70 -20.13 16.19
C ASN A 148 3.97 -19.34 16.52
N GLY A 149 4.09 -18.10 16.01
CA GLY A 149 5.30 -17.28 16.16
C GLY A 149 6.49 -17.74 15.32
N GLU A 150 6.25 -18.60 14.33
CA GLU A 150 7.26 -18.99 13.34
C GLU A 150 7.59 -17.84 12.38
N GLU A 151 6.63 -16.92 12.21
CA GLU A 151 6.75 -15.68 11.46
C GLU A 151 6.19 -14.52 12.27
N LYS A 152 6.68 -13.30 12.02
CA LYS A 152 6.19 -12.09 12.67
C LYS A 152 5.93 -10.96 11.68
N LEU A 153 4.89 -10.17 11.96
CA LEU A 153 4.57 -8.95 11.20
C LEU A 153 5.28 -7.74 11.82
N MET A 154 5.90 -6.89 11.00
CA MET A 154 6.39 -5.61 11.50
C MET A 154 5.22 -4.71 11.89
N MET A 155 5.39 -4.03 13.01
CA MET A 155 4.48 -2.99 13.48
C MET A 155 5.10 -1.63 13.21
N PHE A 156 4.36 -0.78 12.50
CA PHE A 156 4.73 0.60 12.27
C PHE A 156 3.77 1.52 13.03
N ALA A 157 4.33 2.51 13.71
CA ALA A 157 3.57 3.64 14.22
C ALA A 157 3.55 4.74 13.16
N LEU A 158 2.35 5.27 12.91
CA LEU A 158 2.11 6.48 12.13
C LEU A 158 2.01 7.66 13.10
N LEU A 159 3.05 8.49 13.18
CA LEU A 159 3.09 9.65 14.05
C LEU A 159 2.73 10.91 13.27
N CYS A 160 1.67 11.62 13.67
CA CYS A 160 1.35 12.91 13.05
C CYS A 160 2.37 13.96 13.50
N ILE A 161 3.22 14.40 12.57
CA ILE A 161 4.29 15.38 12.84
C ILE A 161 3.92 16.80 12.46
N GLY A 162 2.80 16.98 11.73
CA GLY A 162 2.37 18.29 11.30
C GLY A 162 1.05 18.27 10.55
N TYR A 163 0.44 19.44 10.48
CA TYR A 163 -0.74 19.68 9.68
C TYR A 163 -0.60 21.04 8.97
N ASP A 164 -0.47 21.00 7.64
CA ASP A 164 -0.41 22.21 6.84
C ASP A 164 -1.83 22.69 6.49
N HIS A 165 -2.32 23.67 7.26
CA HIS A 165 -3.64 24.27 7.04
C HIS A 165 -3.75 25.05 5.72
N SER A 166 -2.65 25.53 5.16
CA SER A 166 -2.67 26.23 3.87
C SER A 166 -2.85 25.22 2.73
N LEU A 167 -2.08 24.14 2.76
CA LEU A 167 -2.23 23.01 1.85
C LEU A 167 -3.63 22.39 1.96
N ALA A 168 -4.13 22.17 3.18
CA ALA A 168 -5.47 21.63 3.39
C ALA A 168 -6.56 22.49 2.72
N ARG A 169 -6.48 23.82 2.85
CA ARG A 169 -7.41 24.78 2.23
C ARG A 169 -7.28 24.81 0.71
N GLU A 170 -6.05 24.77 0.19
CA GLU A 170 -5.79 24.71 -1.24
C GLU A 170 -6.40 23.44 -1.85
N LEU A 171 -6.21 22.30 -1.20
CA LEU A 171 -6.77 21.02 -1.64
C LEU A 171 -8.29 21.00 -1.57
N GLU A 172 -8.89 21.57 -0.52
CA GLU A 172 -10.34 21.72 -0.43
C GLU A 172 -10.87 22.54 -1.61
N TYR A 173 -10.20 23.65 -1.93
CA TYR A 173 -10.55 24.51 -3.05
C TYR A 173 -10.43 23.80 -4.42
N GLU A 174 -9.33 23.10 -4.67
CA GLU A 174 -9.15 22.32 -5.91
C GLU A 174 -10.15 21.16 -6.01
N SER A 175 -10.50 20.51 -4.89
CA SER A 175 -11.51 19.46 -4.87
C SER A 175 -12.90 19.97 -5.28
N LYS A 176 -13.26 21.21 -4.89
CA LYS A 176 -14.51 21.86 -5.29
C LYS A 176 -14.53 22.19 -6.78
N LYS A 177 -13.41 22.68 -7.34
CA LYS A 177 -13.25 22.92 -8.79
C LYS A 177 -13.39 21.64 -9.60
N TRP A 178 -12.86 20.52 -9.10
CA TRP A 178 -12.94 19.26 -9.83
C TRP A 178 -14.38 18.74 -9.89
N LYS A 179 -15.14 18.87 -8.81
CA LYS A 179 -16.57 18.52 -8.78
C LYS A 179 -17.40 19.34 -9.78
N SER A 180 -17.16 20.65 -9.89
CA SER A 180 -17.90 21.50 -10.83
C SER A 180 -17.62 21.17 -12.30
N LYS A 181 -16.36 20.82 -12.64
CA LYS A 181 -16.00 20.40 -14.00
C LYS A 181 -16.57 19.04 -14.41
N ASN A 182 -16.72 18.11 -13.46
CA ASN A 182 -17.25 16.78 -13.73
C ASN A 182 -18.79 16.70 -13.72
N THR A 183 -19.49 17.84 -13.70
CA THR A 183 -20.97 17.90 -13.78
C THR A 183 -21.50 17.86 -15.24
N PHE A 184 -20.64 17.66 -16.24
CA PHE A 184 -20.99 17.32 -17.63
C PHE A 184 -20.63 15.82 -17.82
N ILE A 185 -21.50 14.86 -18.16
CA ILE A 185 -22.66 14.81 -19.04
C ILE A 185 -23.72 13.91 -18.35
N SER A 186 -24.71 14.51 -17.68
CA SER A 186 -25.99 13.82 -17.50
C SER A 186 -26.78 14.13 -18.76
N GLY A 187 -26.64 13.28 -19.77
CA GLY A 187 -27.40 13.41 -21.00
C GLY A 187 -28.88 13.23 -20.70
N ASP A 188 -29.59 14.35 -20.58
CA ASP A 188 -31.03 14.42 -20.81
C ASP A 188 -31.29 14.00 -22.27
N GLY A 189 -31.37 12.70 -22.50
CA GLY A 189 -31.52 12.11 -23.83
C GLY A 189 -31.69 10.59 -23.86
N ALA A 190 -31.93 9.94 -22.72
CA ALA A 190 -32.35 8.54 -22.71
C ALA A 190 -33.87 8.46 -22.94
N THR A 191 -34.27 8.36 -24.21
CA THR A 191 -35.62 7.97 -24.60
C THR A 191 -36.00 6.69 -23.85
N PRO A 192 -37.20 6.56 -23.24
CA PRO A 192 -37.59 5.36 -22.53
C PRO A 192 -37.62 4.18 -23.50
N MET A 193 -36.72 3.23 -23.31
CA MET A 193 -36.73 1.97 -24.04
C MET A 193 -37.91 1.15 -23.53
N ASP A 194 -38.99 1.13 -24.31
CA ASP A 194 -40.22 0.37 -24.10
C ASP A 194 -39.90 -1.13 -23.88
N ARG A 195 -40.04 -1.59 -22.62
CA ARG A 195 -39.80 -2.97 -22.19
C ARG A 195 -41.01 -3.88 -22.44
N THR A 196 -41.75 -3.65 -23.52
CA THR A 196 -42.92 -4.47 -23.83
C THR A 196 -42.67 -5.34 -25.06
N ARG A 197 -41.91 -6.45 -24.90
CA ARG A 197 -42.02 -7.57 -25.86
C ARG A 197 -41.66 -8.95 -25.29
N LYS A 198 -42.72 -9.75 -25.19
CA LYS A 198 -42.79 -11.22 -25.36
C LYS A 198 -42.15 -12.12 -24.29
N ARG A 199 -42.90 -12.37 -23.21
CA ARG A 199 -43.05 -13.72 -22.67
C ARG A 199 -43.98 -14.52 -23.58
N LYS A 200 -43.43 -15.26 -24.55
CA LYS A 200 -44.19 -16.28 -25.28
C LYS A 200 -44.21 -17.54 -24.40
N ARG A 201 -45.40 -17.84 -23.88
CA ARG A 201 -45.77 -19.10 -23.23
C ARG A 201 -45.24 -20.28 -24.05
N MET A 202 -44.43 -21.15 -23.42
CA MET A 202 -44.34 -22.54 -23.83
C MET A 202 -45.40 -23.30 -23.04
N SER A 203 -46.46 -23.68 -23.72
CA SER A 203 -47.45 -24.64 -23.28
C SER A 203 -47.68 -25.61 -24.44
N GLY A 204 -47.49 -26.90 -24.19
CA GLY A 204 -48.01 -27.98 -25.03
C GLY A 204 -46.96 -28.86 -25.69
N GLY A 205 -46.96 -30.13 -25.30
CA GLY A 205 -46.26 -31.21 -25.99
C GLY A 205 -46.27 -32.44 -25.09
N ALA A 206 -47.28 -33.28 -25.30
CA ALA A 206 -47.60 -34.52 -24.58
C ALA A 206 -46.50 -35.58 -24.68
#